data_AF-A0A3B8XI42-F1
#
_entry.id   AF-A0A3B8XI42-F1
#
_cell.length_a   1.000
_cell.length_b   1.000
_cell.length_c   1.000
_cell.angle_alpha   90.00
_cell.angle_beta   90.00
_cell.angle_gamma   90.00
#
_symmetry.space_group_name_H-M   'P 1'
#
loop_
_entity.id
_entity.type
_entity.pdbx_description
1 polymer ?
#
loop_
_entity_poly.entity_id
_entity_poly.type
_entity_poly.pdbx_seq_one_letter_code
_entity_poly.pdbx_strand_id
1 'polypeptide(L)' 'GDEFGVIMPDIKNADDALQLASRLVRAVGTPFRLGAQELQQAACVGLTLYPQDGR' A
#
# COMPACT_ATOMS: atom_id res chain seq x y z
N GLY A 1 -15.61 -0.94 5.79
CA GLY A 1 -14.82 0.04 5.02
C GLY A 1 -13.81 -0.69 4.18
N ASP A 2 -13.19 0.01 3.26
CA ASP A 2 -12.17 -0.45 2.30
C ASP A 2 -10.83 0.28 2.48
N GLU A 3 -10.68 1.00 3.59
CA GLU A 3 -9.46 1.69 4.01
C GLU A 3 -8.66 0.84 5.00
N PHE A 4 -7.34 0.81 4.82
CA PHE A 4 -6.41 0.02 5.62
C PHE A 4 -5.19 0.85 6.02
N GLY A 5 -4.69 0.64 7.24
CA GLY A 5 -3.43 1.20 7.72
C GLY A 5 -2.34 0.13 7.81
N VAL A 6 -1.12 0.48 7.45
CA VAL A 6 0.07 -0.38 7.57
C VAL A 6 1.14 0.37 8.35
N ILE A 7 1.70 -0.27 9.37
CA ILE A 7 2.81 0.27 10.17
C ILE A 7 4.06 -0.56 9.87
N MET A 8 5.13 0.10 9.44
CA MET A 8 6.42 -0.52 9.20
C MET A 8 7.44 0.05 10.20
N PRO A 9 7.78 -0.69 11.27
CA PRO A 9 8.83 -0.29 12.19
C PRO A 9 10.22 -0.46 11.57
N ASP A 10 11.20 0.21 12.16
CA ASP A 10 12.64 -0.01 11.91
C ASP A 10 13.09 0.15 10.44
N ILE A 11 12.47 1.09 9.73
CA ILE A 11 12.87 1.44 8.36
C ILE A 11 14.24 2.14 8.38
N LYS A 12 15.11 1.85 7.42
CA LYS A 12 16.43 2.48 7.34
C LYS A 12 16.32 3.87 6.71
N ASN A 13 15.43 4.03 5.74
CA ASN A 13 15.18 5.27 5.02
C ASN A 13 13.78 5.27 4.37
N ALA A 14 13.42 6.39 3.74
CA ALA A 14 12.13 6.57 3.07
C ALA A 14 11.92 5.60 1.88
N ASP A 15 13.00 5.17 1.22
CA ASP A 15 12.90 4.27 0.05
C ASP A 15 12.37 2.90 0.44
N ASP A 16 12.67 2.41 1.65
CA ASP A 16 12.11 1.15 2.15
C ASP A 16 10.58 1.20 2.17
N ALA A 17 10.02 2.31 2.69
CA ALA A 17 8.58 2.52 2.77
C ALA A 17 7.95 2.73 1.38
N LEU A 18 8.64 3.46 0.49
CA LEU A 18 8.21 3.66 -0.90
C LEU A 18 8.16 2.34 -1.69
N GLN A 19 9.14 1.46 -1.48
CA GLN A 19 9.16 0.13 -2.09
C GLN A 19 7.97 -0.73 -1.61
N LEU A 20 7.65 -0.70 -0.31
CA LEU A 20 6.47 -1.39 0.22
C LEU A 20 5.18 -0.82 -0.39
N ALA A 21 5.01 0.51 -0.39
CA ALA A 21 3.83 1.16 -0.97
C ALA A 21 3.64 0.78 -2.45
N SER A 22 4.72 0.79 -3.24
CA SER A 22 4.69 0.40 -4.65
C SER A 22 4.29 -1.07 -4.84
N ARG A 23 4.76 -1.96 -3.97
CA ARG A 23 4.38 -3.39 -3.98
C ARG A 23 2.91 -3.57 -3.63
N LEU A 24 2.39 -2.83 -2.66
CA LEU A 24 0.98 -2.88 -2.26
C LEU A 24 0.07 -2.44 -3.41
N VAL A 25 0.35 -1.31 -4.05
CA VAL A 25 -0.44 -0.84 -5.22
C VAL A 25 -0.47 -1.90 -6.33
N ARG A 26 0.67 -2.53 -6.65
CA ARG A 26 0.73 -3.58 -7.67
C ARG A 26 -0.05 -4.83 -7.26
N ALA A 27 0.09 -5.25 -6.01
CA ALA A 27 -0.58 -6.45 -5.50
C ALA A 27 -2.10 -6.28 -5.50
N VAL A 28 -2.60 -5.15 -5.02
CA VAL A 28 -4.05 -4.85 -5.03
C VAL A 28 -4.56 -4.61 -6.44
N GLY A 29 -3.72 -4.02 -7.31
CA GLY A 29 -4.03 -3.79 -8.71
C GLY A 29 -4.08 -5.06 -9.58
N THR A 30 -3.63 -6.20 -9.07
CA THR A 30 -3.65 -7.46 -9.81
C THR A 30 -5.09 -7.97 -9.91
N PRO A 31 -5.61 -8.25 -11.12
CA PRO A 31 -6.96 -8.78 -11.27
C PRO A 31 -7.14 -10.07 -10.48
N PHE A 32 -8.30 -10.23 -9.88
CA PHE A 32 -8.67 -11.44 -9.16
C PHE A 32 -10.03 -11.96 -9.61
N ARG A 33 -10.22 -13.27 -9.51
CA ARG A 33 -11.48 -13.90 -9.89
C ARG A 33 -12.46 -13.90 -8.72
N LEU A 34 -13.68 -13.48 -9.01
CA LEU A 34 -14.83 -13.63 -8.13
C LEU A 34 -15.89 -14.46 -8.89
N GLY A 35 -15.90 -15.76 -8.63
CA GLY A 35 -16.71 -16.72 -9.39
C GLY A 35 -16.30 -16.77 -10.86
N ALA A 36 -17.24 -16.45 -11.75
CA ALA A 36 -17.00 -16.39 -13.19
C ALA A 36 -16.50 -15.03 -13.70
N GLN A 37 -16.46 -14.01 -12.83
CA GLN A 37 -16.04 -12.66 -13.20
C GLN A 37 -14.58 -12.42 -12.82
N GLU A 38 -13.86 -11.69 -13.66
CA GLU A 38 -12.56 -11.13 -13.33
C GLU A 38 -12.75 -9.67 -12.96
N LEU A 39 -12.24 -9.30 -11.78
CA LEU A 39 -12.36 -7.96 -11.24
C LEU A 39 -10.98 -7.32 -11.21
N GLN A 40 -10.91 -6.08 -11.66
CA GLN A 40 -9.72 -5.24 -11.59
C GLN A 40 -10.02 -4.05 -10.70
N GLN A 41 -9.26 -3.91 -9.61
CA GLN A 41 -9.38 -2.81 -8.68
C GLN A 41 -8.12 -1.94 -8.76
N ALA A 42 -8.25 -0.66 -8.43
CA ALA A 42 -7.12 0.22 -8.18
C ALA A 42 -7.12 0.61 -6.70
N ALA A 43 -5.94 0.87 -6.15
CA ALA A 43 -5.79 1.39 -4.80
C ALA A 43 -4.81 2.56 -4.82
N CYS A 44 -5.07 3.52 -3.92
CA CYS A 44 -4.16 4.61 -3.62
C CYS A 44 -3.50 4.34 -2.27
N VAL A 45 -2.22 4.69 -2.14
CA VAL A 45 -1.47 4.56 -0.89
C VAL A 45 -0.92 5.93 -0.51
N GLY A 46 -1.35 6.44 0.64
CA GLY A 46 -0.70 7.56 1.31
C GLY A 46 0.43 7.06 2.21
N LEU A 47 1.52 7.83 2.30
CA LEU A 47 2.69 7.49 3.08
C LEU A 47 3.03 8.64 4.03
N THR A 48 3.40 8.29 5.25
CA THR A 48 3.78 9.23 6.31
C THR A 48 4.90 8.59 7.11
N LEU A 49 5.95 9.34 7.38
CA LEU A 49 7.15 8.91 8.09
C LEU A 49 7.24 9.62 9.44
N TYR A 50 7.45 8.83 10.49
CA TYR A 50 7.80 9.37 11.79
C TYR A 50 9.34 9.41 11.93
N PRO A 51 9.92 10.52 12.44
CA PRO A 51 9.25 11.74 12.92
C PRO A 51 9.06 12.84 11.86
N GLN A 52 9.44 12.62 10.59
CA GLN A 52 9.53 13.68 9.58
C GLN A 52 8.20 14.40 9.32
N ASP A 53 7.09 13.65 9.29
CA ASP A 53 5.78 14.15 8.87
C ASP A 53 4.81 14.37 10.06
N GLY A 54 5.25 14.05 11.28
CA GLY A 54 4.45 14.17 12.50
C GLY A 54 4.85 15.38 13.34
N ARG A 55 4.05 16.46 13.26
CA ARG A 55 4.12 17.60 14.19
C ARG A 55 2.79 17.79 14.91
#